data_AF-G0QNF0-F1
#
_entry.id   AF-G0QNF0-F1
#
_cell.length_a   1.000
_cell.length_b   1.000
_cell.length_c   1.000
_cell.angle_alpha   90.00
_cell.angle_beta   90.00
_cell.angle_gamma   90.00
#
_symmetry.space_group_name_H-M   'P 1'
#
loop_
_entity.id
_entity.type
_entity.pdbx_description
1 polymer ?
#
loop_
_entity_poly.entity_id
_entity_poly.type
_entity_poly.pdbx_seq_one_letter_code
_entity_poly.pdbx_strand_id
1 'polypeptide(L)'
;MVIFLFQEENKNHHILTSAKSGFGVLNIGNNQIIIIGGKDILGISQTTELYDYDNYKVKKLSNMCQKRTEFGFTLGLDNKIYVLGGIEGKNKYLNSAERYDINNNKWETINNMNFQRRAPQAVSLPDGIYVIGGFDGKNYLNSCEKYDEISNKWTIISCMNYSRCWFSAVASNDNQYIYVLGGFNNQVLKSIERYDIIEEKWDILENINNQRYMHNCIFINGQYLI
;
A
#
# COMPACT_ATOMS: atom_id res chain seq x y z
N MET A 1 -6.56 4.32 8.76
CA MET A 1 -7.05 5.32 7.79
C MET A 1 -8.56 5.21 7.63
N VAL A 2 -9.28 6.23 8.10
CA VAL A 2 -10.59 6.62 7.56
C VAL A 2 -10.25 7.79 6.65
N ILE A 3 -10.42 7.67 5.34
CA ILE A 3 -10.35 8.85 4.46
C ILE A 3 -11.68 9.56 4.63
N PHE A 4 -11.69 10.70 5.31
CA PHE A 4 -12.74 11.68 5.10
C PHE A 4 -12.41 12.37 3.79
N LEU A 5 -13.08 11.97 2.72
CA LEU A 5 -13.10 12.77 1.50
C LEU A 5 -13.91 14.03 1.86
N PHE A 6 -13.27 15.19 1.80
CA PHE A 6 -13.92 16.47 2.07
C PHE A 6 -15.18 16.59 1.21
N GLN A 7 -16.33 16.75 1.88
CA GLN A 7 -17.60 17.06 1.23
C GLN A 7 -17.60 18.54 0.87
N GLU A 8 -17.90 18.88 -0.39
CA GLU A 8 -18.62 20.13 -0.65
C GLU A 8 -20.04 19.97 -0.08
N GLU A 9 -20.45 20.92 0.75
CA GLU A 9 -21.57 20.85 1.70
C GLU A 9 -23.00 20.63 1.14
N ASN A 10 -23.21 20.24 -0.13
CA ASN A 10 -24.57 20.26 -0.69
C ASN A 10 -25.04 19.08 -1.53
N LYS A 11 -24.36 17.93 -1.57
CA LYS A 11 -24.93 16.71 -2.19
C LYS A 11 -24.59 15.44 -1.42
N ASN A 12 -25.63 14.78 -0.90
CA ASN A 12 -25.58 13.44 -0.31
C ASN A 12 -25.24 12.39 -1.40
N HIS A 13 -23.98 12.28 -1.76
CA HIS A 13 -23.47 11.22 -2.61
C HIS A 13 -22.62 10.29 -1.76
N HIS A 14 -23.12 9.08 -1.49
CA HIS A 14 -22.42 8.06 -0.71
C HIS A 14 -21.22 7.52 -1.53
N ILE A 15 -20.01 7.98 -1.20
CA ILE A 15 -18.76 7.63 -1.91
C ILE A 15 -18.35 6.16 -1.66
N LEU A 16 -18.83 5.57 -0.57
CA LEU A 16 -18.60 4.18 -0.20
C LEU A 16 -19.92 3.55 0.25
N THR A 17 -20.16 2.29 -0.14
CA THR A 17 -21.35 1.54 0.27
C THR A 17 -21.40 1.25 1.78
N SER A 18 -20.25 1.35 2.47
CA SER A 18 -20.09 1.21 3.91
C SER A 18 -18.81 1.90 4.42
N ALA A 19 -18.78 2.30 5.69
CA ALA A 19 -17.54 2.75 6.33
C ALA A 19 -16.52 1.60 6.37
N LYS A 20 -15.32 1.83 5.84
CA LYS A 20 -14.29 0.79 5.68
C LYS A 20 -12.92 1.30 6.13
N SER A 21 -12.02 0.38 6.50
CA SER A 21 -10.62 0.68 6.86
C SER A 21 -9.66 -0.34 6.27
N GLY A 22 -8.39 0.04 6.14
CA GLY A 22 -7.32 -0.84 5.63
C GLY A 22 -7.54 -1.29 4.17
N PHE A 23 -8.32 -0.54 3.41
CA PHE A 23 -8.50 -0.71 1.96
C PHE A 23 -7.37 -0.02 1.20
N GLY A 24 -7.12 -0.47 -0.03
CA GLY A 24 -6.27 0.23 -0.99
C GLY A 24 -7.09 1.23 -1.79
N VAL A 25 -6.49 2.37 -2.13
CA VAL A 25 -7.12 3.37 -3.01
C VAL A 25 -6.08 3.97 -3.95
N LEU A 26 -6.38 3.99 -5.25
CA LEU A 26 -5.51 4.59 -6.26
C LEU A 26 -6.33 5.52 -7.15
N ASN A 27 -5.72 6.66 -7.52
CA ASN A 27 -6.20 7.49 -8.61
C ASN A 27 -5.76 6.84 -9.92
N ILE A 28 -6.71 6.57 -10.82
CA ILE A 28 -6.43 5.94 -12.11
C ILE A 28 -6.57 6.92 -13.29
N GLY A 29 -6.63 8.22 -12.99
CA GLY A 29 -6.87 9.29 -13.97
C GLY A 29 -8.36 9.55 -14.21
N ASN A 30 -8.67 10.48 -15.11
CA ASN A 30 -10.04 10.77 -15.58
C ASN A 30 -11.06 10.96 -14.46
N ASN A 31 -10.68 11.65 -13.39
CA ASN A 31 -11.55 11.89 -12.23
C ASN A 31 -12.13 10.58 -11.66
N GLN A 32 -11.31 9.52 -11.61
CA GLN A 32 -11.68 8.20 -11.12
C GLN A 32 -10.70 7.67 -10.10
N ILE A 33 -11.24 7.02 -9.07
CA ILE A 33 -10.45 6.24 -8.10
C ILE A 33 -10.93 4.80 -8.07
N ILE A 34 -10.00 3.89 -7.81
CA ILE A 34 -10.30 2.49 -7.56
C ILE A 34 -10.06 2.17 -6.09
N ILE A 35 -10.98 1.43 -5.49
CA ILE A 35 -11.04 1.09 -4.07
C ILE A 35 -11.03 -0.43 -3.95
N ILE A 36 -10.10 -0.96 -3.17
CA ILE A 36 -9.80 -2.40 -3.15
C ILE A 36 -9.81 -2.92 -1.72
N GLY A 37 -10.49 -4.05 -1.50
CA GLY A 37 -10.45 -4.80 -0.24
C GLY A 37 -10.90 -3.98 0.98
N GLY A 38 -10.18 -4.13 2.08
CA GLY A 38 -10.44 -3.48 3.37
C GLY A 38 -11.42 -4.24 4.25
N LYS A 39 -11.76 -3.65 5.40
CA LYS A 39 -12.67 -4.22 6.39
C LYS A 39 -13.77 -3.22 6.74
N ASP A 40 -15.01 -3.68 6.64
CA ASP A 40 -16.21 -2.98 7.12
C ASP A 40 -16.95 -3.82 8.17
N ILE A 41 -18.22 -3.46 8.45
CA ILE A 41 -19.09 -4.15 9.39
C ILE A 41 -19.43 -5.59 8.97
N LEU A 42 -19.40 -5.92 7.67
CA LEU A 42 -19.64 -7.26 7.14
C LEU A 42 -18.38 -8.13 7.18
N GLY A 43 -17.21 -7.51 7.32
CA GLY A 43 -15.93 -8.18 7.51
C GLY A 43 -14.87 -7.74 6.51
N ILE A 44 -13.87 -8.58 6.32
CA ILE A 44 -12.78 -8.34 5.36
C ILE A 44 -13.31 -8.62 3.96
N SER A 45 -13.04 -7.71 3.04
CA SER A 45 -13.55 -7.74 1.67
C SER A 45 -12.49 -8.16 0.67
N GLN A 46 -12.96 -8.69 -0.45
CA GLN A 46 -12.20 -8.92 -1.68
C GLN A 46 -12.64 -7.98 -2.82
N THR A 47 -13.52 -7.03 -2.52
CA THR A 47 -14.18 -6.20 -3.54
C THR A 47 -13.22 -5.25 -4.23
N THR A 48 -13.51 -4.98 -5.50
CA THR A 48 -12.90 -3.90 -6.27
C THR A 48 -14.02 -3.00 -6.79
N GLU A 49 -13.93 -1.72 -6.47
CA GLU A 49 -14.95 -0.73 -6.78
C GLU A 49 -14.27 0.46 -7.48
N LEU A 50 -14.85 0.90 -8.59
CA LEU A 50 -14.45 2.13 -9.27
C LEU A 50 -15.43 3.23 -8.89
N TYR A 51 -14.92 4.35 -8.41
CA TYR A 51 -15.71 5.55 -8.17
C TYR A 51 -15.37 6.60 -9.22
N ASP A 52 -16.41 7.04 -9.94
CA ASP A 52 -16.36 8.09 -10.95
C ASP A 52 -16.92 9.38 -10.37
N TYR A 53 -16.06 10.40 -10.24
CA TYR A 53 -16.40 11.71 -9.69
C TYR A 53 -17.21 12.59 -10.66
N ASP A 54 -17.15 12.33 -11.98
CA ASP A 54 -17.95 13.10 -12.94
C ASP A 54 -19.43 12.76 -12.81
N ASN A 55 -19.73 11.49 -12.52
CA ASN A 55 -21.09 10.97 -12.45
C ASN A 55 -21.54 10.60 -11.04
N TYR A 56 -20.65 10.68 -10.04
CA TYR A 56 -20.87 10.24 -8.66
C TYR A 56 -21.36 8.78 -8.55
N LYS A 57 -20.82 7.90 -9.40
CA LYS A 57 -21.26 6.50 -9.52
C LYS A 57 -20.17 5.53 -9.06
N VAL A 58 -20.60 4.51 -8.33
CA VAL A 58 -19.78 3.34 -8.02
C VAL A 58 -20.07 2.24 -9.04
N LYS A 59 -19.04 1.74 -9.71
CA LYS A 59 -19.08 0.55 -10.56
C LYS A 59 -18.36 -0.59 -9.85
N LYS A 60 -19.06 -1.71 -9.65
CA LYS A 60 -18.43 -2.94 -9.15
C LYS A 60 -17.59 -3.58 -10.26
N LEU A 61 -16.37 -3.94 -9.91
CA LEU A 61 -15.40 -4.60 -10.78
C LEU A 61 -15.17 -6.05 -10.33
N SER A 62 -14.35 -6.78 -11.06
CA SER A 62 -13.94 -8.13 -10.67
C SER A 62 -13.22 -8.10 -9.32
N ASN A 63 -13.51 -9.08 -8.47
CA ASN A 63 -12.95 -9.15 -7.13
C ASN A 63 -11.58 -9.84 -7.11
N MET A 64 -10.77 -9.52 -6.09
CA MET A 64 -9.57 -10.30 -5.74
C MET A 64 -9.94 -11.75 -5.47
N CYS A 65 -8.98 -12.66 -5.66
CA CYS A 65 -9.10 -14.07 -5.30
C CYS A 65 -9.11 -14.29 -3.79
N GLN A 66 -8.40 -13.44 -3.04
CA GLN A 66 -8.37 -13.48 -1.58
C GLN A 66 -8.90 -12.18 -0.97
N LYS A 67 -9.55 -12.30 0.19
CA LYS A 67 -10.00 -11.13 0.96
C LYS A 67 -8.79 -10.54 1.68
N ARG A 68 -8.64 -9.22 1.66
CA ARG A 68 -7.47 -8.54 2.24
C ARG A 68 -7.87 -7.25 2.93
N THR A 69 -7.32 -7.00 4.11
CA THR A 69 -7.21 -5.67 4.71
C THR A 69 -5.78 -5.45 5.19
N GLU A 70 -5.36 -4.19 5.27
CA GLU A 70 -4.03 -3.78 5.71
C GLU A 70 -2.92 -4.41 4.86
N PHE A 71 -3.09 -4.44 3.55
CA PHE A 71 -2.11 -4.90 2.58
C PHE A 71 -1.33 -3.71 1.99
N GLY A 72 -0.15 -3.98 1.42
CA GLY A 72 0.55 -3.01 0.59
C GLY A 72 -0.06 -2.99 -0.81
N PHE A 73 -0.13 -1.83 -1.45
CA PHE A 73 -0.61 -1.72 -2.82
C PHE A 73 0.14 -0.63 -3.59
N THR A 74 0.29 -0.83 -4.90
CA THR A 74 0.94 0.15 -5.78
C THR A 74 0.49 -0.04 -7.22
N LEU A 75 0.74 0.94 -8.07
CA LEU A 75 0.60 0.81 -9.52
C LEU A 75 1.97 0.40 -10.07
N GLY A 76 2.04 -0.74 -10.75
CA GLY A 76 3.26 -1.20 -11.42
C GLY A 76 3.49 -0.48 -12.75
N LEU A 77 4.67 -0.67 -13.31
CA LEU A 77 5.06 -0.06 -14.59
C LEU A 77 4.27 -0.65 -15.76
N ASP A 78 3.76 -1.88 -15.60
CA ASP A 78 2.87 -2.52 -16.55
C ASP A 78 1.42 -2.00 -16.51
N ASN A 79 1.17 -0.90 -15.80
CA ASN A 79 -0.16 -0.29 -15.57
C ASN A 79 -1.15 -1.23 -14.88
N LYS A 80 -0.67 -2.22 -14.12
CA LYS A 80 -1.51 -3.07 -13.27
C LYS A 80 -1.38 -2.66 -11.81
N ILE A 81 -2.45 -2.91 -11.06
CA ILE A 81 -2.48 -2.61 -9.64
C ILE A 81 -2.06 -3.85 -8.87
N TYR A 82 -1.04 -3.74 -8.03
CA TYR A 82 -0.53 -4.83 -7.21
C TYR A 82 -1.07 -4.71 -5.79
N VAL A 83 -1.48 -5.84 -5.20
CA VAL A 83 -1.89 -5.95 -3.80
C VAL A 83 -1.10 -7.06 -3.12
N LEU A 84 -0.46 -6.73 -2.00
CA LEU A 84 0.70 -7.45 -1.49
C LEU A 84 0.51 -7.69 0.02
N GLY A 85 0.34 -8.97 0.38
CA GLY A 85 0.14 -9.38 1.77
C GLY A 85 -1.21 -8.96 2.34
N GLY A 86 -1.19 -8.48 3.59
CA GLY A 86 -2.36 -8.15 4.39
C GLY A 86 -2.82 -9.28 5.30
N ILE A 87 -4.06 -9.16 5.79
CA ILE A 87 -4.74 -10.21 6.54
C ILE A 87 -6.08 -10.59 5.90
N GLU A 88 -6.40 -11.88 5.94
CA GLU A 88 -7.67 -12.43 5.44
C GLU A 88 -8.66 -12.72 6.58
N GLY A 89 -8.18 -12.78 7.82
CA GLY A 89 -8.97 -13.14 8.99
C GLY A 89 -8.16 -13.05 10.27
N LYS A 90 -8.77 -13.49 11.38
CA LYS A 90 -8.08 -13.55 12.67
C LYS A 90 -6.86 -14.46 12.55
N ASN A 91 -5.67 -13.91 12.82
CA ASN A 91 -4.39 -14.60 12.77
C ASN A 91 -4.04 -15.23 11.40
N LYS A 92 -4.67 -14.79 10.31
CA LYS A 92 -4.36 -15.26 8.94
C LYS A 92 -3.63 -14.15 8.17
N TYR A 93 -2.31 -14.15 8.31
CA TYR A 93 -1.37 -13.23 7.66
C TYR A 93 -0.98 -13.77 6.29
N LEU A 94 -0.93 -12.90 5.29
CA LEU A 94 -0.72 -13.30 3.90
C LEU A 94 0.70 -12.94 3.45
N ASN A 95 1.34 -13.86 2.73
CA ASN A 95 2.47 -13.59 1.85
C ASN A 95 2.07 -13.64 0.37
N SER A 96 0.81 -13.98 0.07
CA SER A 96 0.31 -14.01 -1.29
C SER A 96 0.20 -12.60 -1.87
N ALA A 97 0.31 -12.53 -3.19
CA ALA A 97 0.25 -11.30 -3.95
C ALA A 97 -0.62 -11.50 -5.20
N GLU A 98 -1.33 -10.45 -5.57
CA GLU A 98 -2.22 -10.44 -6.74
C GLU A 98 -2.01 -9.14 -7.51
N ARG A 99 -2.28 -9.17 -8.82
CA ARG A 99 -2.30 -7.97 -9.65
C ARG A 99 -3.62 -7.86 -10.42
N TYR A 100 -4.05 -6.63 -10.68
CA TYR A 100 -5.27 -6.33 -11.39
C TYR A 100 -4.97 -5.62 -12.70
N ASP A 101 -5.42 -6.21 -13.79
CA ASP A 101 -5.44 -5.58 -15.11
C ASP A 101 -6.72 -4.75 -15.24
N ILE A 102 -6.57 -3.42 -15.22
CA ILE A 102 -7.68 -2.46 -15.31
C ILE A 102 -8.40 -2.57 -16.67
N ASN A 103 -7.64 -2.79 -17.75
CA ASN A 103 -8.20 -2.83 -19.11
C ASN A 103 -9.05 -4.09 -19.31
N ASN A 104 -8.61 -5.21 -18.76
CA ASN A 104 -9.30 -6.49 -18.87
C ASN A 104 -10.26 -6.78 -17.70
N ASN A 105 -10.33 -5.89 -16.71
CA ASN A 105 -11.09 -6.07 -15.48
C ASN A 105 -10.86 -7.46 -14.86
N LYS A 106 -9.59 -7.82 -14.63
CA LYS A 106 -9.22 -9.18 -14.23
C LYS A 106 -8.12 -9.17 -13.18
N TRP A 107 -8.32 -9.98 -12.13
CA TRP A 107 -7.30 -10.30 -11.14
C TRP A 107 -6.52 -11.55 -11.52
N GLU A 108 -5.22 -11.53 -11.21
CA GLU A 108 -4.32 -12.66 -11.39
C GLU A 108 -3.43 -12.80 -10.15
N THR A 109 -3.32 -14.02 -9.63
CA THR A 109 -2.33 -14.35 -8.61
C THR A 109 -0.93 -14.31 -9.23
N ILE A 110 0.02 -13.71 -8.52
CA ILE A 110 1.45 -13.74 -8.87
C ILE A 110 2.21 -14.58 -7.84
N ASN A 111 3.52 -14.72 -8.03
CA ASN A 111 4.32 -15.47 -7.06
C ASN A 111 4.21 -14.88 -5.66
N ASN A 112 4.19 -15.75 -4.65
CA ASN A 112 4.11 -15.32 -3.25
C ASN A 112 5.42 -14.67 -2.81
N MET A 113 5.31 -13.68 -1.92
CA MET A 113 6.45 -13.12 -1.20
C MET A 113 7.09 -14.17 -0.27
N ASN A 114 8.35 -13.95 0.09
CA ASN A 114 9.08 -14.80 1.03
C ASN A 114 8.53 -14.68 2.45
N PHE A 115 8.05 -13.49 2.83
CA PHE A 115 7.51 -13.23 4.16
C PHE A 115 6.03 -12.85 4.11
N GLN A 116 5.28 -13.29 5.13
CA GLN A 116 3.93 -12.80 5.36
C GLN A 116 3.97 -11.41 5.99
N ARG A 117 3.12 -10.50 5.50
CA ARG A 117 3.23 -9.08 5.85
C ARG A 117 1.85 -8.46 6.04
N ARG A 118 1.48 -8.13 7.28
CA ARG A 118 0.38 -7.19 7.60
C ARG A 118 0.90 -5.77 7.70
N ALA A 119 0.15 -4.84 7.12
CA ALA A 119 0.47 -3.43 7.02
C ALA A 119 1.90 -3.13 6.52
N PRO A 120 2.38 -3.79 5.44
CA PRO A 120 3.58 -3.35 4.77
C PRO A 120 3.30 -2.05 3.99
N GLN A 121 4.34 -1.47 3.41
CA GLN A 121 4.21 -0.47 2.36
C GLN A 121 4.71 -1.04 1.04
N ALA A 122 4.13 -0.58 -0.07
CA ALA A 122 4.52 -0.97 -1.42
C ALA A 122 4.85 0.28 -2.24
N VAL A 123 6.00 0.29 -2.90
CA VAL A 123 6.47 1.42 -3.72
C VAL A 123 6.96 0.87 -5.05
N SER A 124 6.42 1.38 -6.16
CA SER A 124 6.92 1.06 -7.50
C SER A 124 7.99 2.08 -7.90
N LEU A 125 9.10 1.57 -8.43
CA LEU A 125 10.18 2.32 -9.06
C LEU A 125 10.45 1.71 -10.45
N PRO A 126 11.21 2.40 -11.34
CA PRO A 126 11.51 1.91 -12.69
C PRO A 126 12.14 0.53 -12.79
N ASP A 127 12.75 0.03 -11.70
CA ASP A 127 13.46 -1.24 -11.65
C ASP A 127 12.68 -2.34 -10.90
N GLY A 128 11.49 -2.06 -10.36
CA GLY A 128 10.61 -3.05 -9.74
C GLY A 128 9.71 -2.51 -8.63
N ILE A 129 8.99 -3.42 -7.98
CA ILE A 129 8.06 -3.11 -6.87
C ILE A 129 8.67 -3.53 -5.54
N TYR A 130 8.83 -2.57 -4.63
CA TYR A 130 9.40 -2.78 -3.31
C TYR A 130 8.30 -2.99 -2.28
N VAL A 131 8.41 -4.04 -1.46
CA VAL A 131 7.55 -4.29 -0.31
C VAL A 131 8.36 -4.24 0.97
N ILE A 132 7.94 -3.38 1.87
CA ILE A 132 8.77 -2.91 2.98
C ILE A 132 8.05 -3.18 4.30
N GLY A 133 8.77 -3.77 5.26
CA GLY A 133 8.32 -3.95 6.63
C GLY A 133 7.00 -4.71 6.77
N GLY A 134 6.21 -4.33 7.77
CA GLY A 134 4.95 -4.97 8.14
C GLY A 134 5.07 -5.80 9.42
N PHE A 135 4.11 -6.70 9.64
CA PHE A 135 4.04 -7.59 10.78
C PHE A 135 3.68 -9.01 10.31
N ASP A 136 4.48 -9.99 10.71
CA ASP A 136 4.31 -11.39 10.28
C ASP A 136 3.39 -12.21 11.21
N GLY A 137 2.70 -11.58 12.16
CA GLY A 137 1.92 -12.31 13.17
C GLY A 137 2.69 -12.62 14.45
N LYS A 138 4.01 -12.48 14.44
CA LYS A 138 4.89 -12.65 15.61
C LYS A 138 5.80 -11.44 15.83
N ASN A 139 6.41 -10.91 14.78
CA ASN A 139 7.42 -9.87 14.81
C ASN A 139 7.04 -8.72 13.87
N TYR A 140 7.39 -7.50 14.28
CA TYR A 140 7.48 -6.37 13.34
C TYR A 140 8.69 -6.59 12.45
N LEU A 141 8.52 -6.34 11.16
CA LEU A 141 9.52 -6.63 10.14
C LEU A 141 10.32 -5.38 9.80
N ASN A 142 11.63 -5.53 9.69
CA ASN A 142 12.51 -4.61 8.99
C ASN A 142 12.94 -5.14 7.61
N SER A 143 12.60 -6.40 7.31
CA SER A 143 12.92 -7.02 6.03
C SER A 143 12.19 -6.33 4.88
N CYS A 144 12.84 -6.31 3.73
CA CYS A 144 12.33 -5.72 2.50
C CYS A 144 12.48 -6.74 1.36
N GLU A 145 11.59 -6.67 0.39
CA GLU A 145 11.62 -7.51 -0.80
C GLU A 145 11.34 -6.66 -2.03
N LYS A 146 11.93 -7.03 -3.16
CA LYS A 146 11.70 -6.42 -4.46
C LYS A 146 11.10 -7.45 -5.42
N TYR A 147 10.05 -7.08 -6.11
CA TYR A 147 9.42 -7.86 -7.16
C TYR A 147 9.83 -7.32 -8.53
N ASP A 148 10.35 -8.23 -9.35
CA ASP A 148 10.61 -7.98 -10.76
C ASP A 148 9.37 -8.36 -11.59
N GLU A 149 8.73 -7.36 -12.19
CA GLU A 149 7.52 -7.50 -13.00
C GLU A 149 7.74 -8.37 -14.26
N ILE A 150 8.97 -8.42 -14.80
CA ILE A 150 9.32 -9.16 -16.00
C ILE A 150 9.53 -10.64 -15.67
N SER A 151 10.35 -10.92 -14.67
CA SER A 151 10.67 -12.31 -14.30
C SER A 151 9.64 -12.95 -13.35
N ASN A 152 8.71 -12.17 -12.81
CA ASN A 152 7.73 -12.59 -11.80
C ASN A 152 8.43 -13.23 -10.59
N LYS A 153 9.48 -12.59 -10.07
CA LYS A 153 10.26 -13.11 -8.94
C LYS A 153 10.42 -12.08 -7.84
N TRP A 154 10.44 -12.60 -6.61
CA TRP A 154 10.74 -11.85 -5.41
C TRP A 154 12.20 -12.06 -5.01
N THR A 155 12.90 -10.98 -4.73
CA THR A 155 14.26 -11.00 -4.19
C THR A 155 14.26 -10.28 -2.84
N ILE A 156 14.85 -10.91 -1.83
CA ILE A 156 15.10 -10.26 -0.53
C ILE A 156 16.20 -9.22 -0.73
N ILE A 157 15.97 -8.00 -0.27
CA ILE A 157 16.93 -6.89 -0.35
C ILE A 157 17.33 -6.45 1.07
N SER A 158 18.25 -5.48 1.17
CA SER A 158 18.72 -4.94 2.44
C SER A 158 17.57 -4.54 3.37
N CYS A 159 17.70 -4.92 4.63
CA CYS A 159 16.73 -4.61 5.68
C CYS A 159 16.85 -3.14 6.13
N MET A 160 15.72 -2.57 6.55
CA MET A 160 15.71 -1.31 7.31
C MET A 160 16.46 -1.47 8.64
N ASN A 161 16.91 -0.34 9.20
CA ASN A 161 17.51 -0.26 10.52
C ASN A 161 16.48 -0.50 11.63
N TYR A 162 15.24 -0.04 11.43
CA TYR A 162 14.14 -0.27 12.37
C TYR A 162 13.01 -1.07 11.74
N SER A 163 12.51 -2.07 12.48
CA SER A 163 11.28 -2.74 12.12
C SER A 163 10.10 -1.77 12.25
N ARG A 164 9.09 -1.92 11.39
CA ARG A 164 7.91 -1.03 11.39
C ARG A 164 6.74 -1.65 10.64
N CYS A 165 5.53 -1.40 11.13
CA CYS A 165 4.28 -1.55 10.37
C CYS A 165 3.43 -0.27 10.52
N TRP A 166 2.38 -0.12 9.71
CA TRP A 166 1.52 1.09 9.68
C TRP A 166 2.32 2.40 9.53
N PHE A 167 3.36 2.38 8.71
CA PHE A 167 4.19 3.53 8.39
C PHE A 167 3.83 4.04 6.99
N SER A 168 4.45 5.15 6.57
CA SER A 168 4.35 5.64 5.19
C SER A 168 5.63 5.37 4.42
N ALA A 169 5.50 5.05 3.13
CA ALA A 169 6.64 4.98 2.22
C ALA A 169 6.36 5.76 0.93
N VAL A 170 7.40 6.38 0.36
CA VAL A 170 7.28 7.24 -0.82
C VAL A 170 8.57 7.26 -1.62
N ALA A 171 8.47 7.22 -2.94
CA ALA A 171 9.61 7.37 -3.84
C ALA A 171 10.11 8.82 -3.89
N SER A 172 11.39 9.02 -4.19
CA SER A 172 11.90 10.32 -4.63
C SER A 172 11.46 10.62 -6.07
N ASN A 173 11.45 11.90 -6.44
CA ASN A 173 11.10 12.32 -7.82
C ASN A 173 12.02 11.78 -8.90
N ASP A 174 13.30 11.61 -8.57
CA ASP A 174 14.30 11.05 -9.47
C ASP A 174 14.31 9.52 -9.47
N ASN A 175 13.39 8.89 -8.72
CA ASN A 175 13.25 7.44 -8.55
C ASN A 175 14.51 6.74 -8.02
N GLN A 176 15.44 7.46 -7.40
CA GLN A 176 16.67 6.88 -6.84
C GLN A 176 16.50 6.42 -5.39
N TYR A 177 15.47 6.92 -4.69
CA TYR A 177 15.30 6.69 -3.27
C TYR A 177 13.89 6.27 -2.89
N ILE A 178 13.80 5.49 -1.82
CA ILE A 178 12.54 5.25 -1.11
C ILE A 178 12.69 5.77 0.32
N TYR A 179 11.81 6.68 0.72
CA TYR A 179 11.75 7.18 2.08
C TYR A 179 10.67 6.43 2.85
N VAL A 180 10.97 6.04 4.08
CA VAL A 180 10.00 5.47 5.03
C VAL A 180 9.94 6.32 6.29
N LEU A 181 8.73 6.59 6.79
CA LEU A 181 8.51 7.54 7.88
C LEU A 181 7.58 6.98 8.93
N GLY A 182 7.97 7.14 10.20
CA GLY A 182 7.17 6.73 11.34
C GLY A 182 6.83 5.24 11.35
N GLY A 183 5.66 4.88 11.88
CA GLY A 183 5.22 3.51 12.05
C GLY A 183 5.20 3.05 13.50
N PHE A 184 5.04 1.74 13.67
CA PHE A 184 4.93 1.11 14.97
C PHE A 184 5.76 -0.17 15.04
N ASN A 185 6.46 -0.36 16.16
CA ASN A 185 7.21 -1.58 16.48
C ASN A 185 7.26 -1.88 17.99
N ASN A 186 6.09 -1.83 18.65
CA ASN A 186 5.89 -1.72 20.11
C ASN A 186 6.06 -0.29 20.66
N GLN A 187 6.63 0.62 19.86
CA GLN A 187 6.64 2.05 20.12
C GLN A 187 6.24 2.78 18.84
N VAL A 188 5.67 3.98 18.99
CA VAL A 188 5.39 4.83 17.84
C VAL A 188 6.69 5.49 17.40
N LEU A 189 6.99 5.42 16.11
CA LEU A 189 8.25 5.88 15.56
C LEU A 189 8.17 7.31 15.05
N LYS A 190 9.31 8.00 15.16
CA LYS A 190 9.60 9.29 14.52
C LYS A 190 10.73 9.18 13.48
N SER A 191 11.31 7.99 13.32
CA SER A 191 12.45 7.77 12.44
C SER A 191 12.05 7.84 10.98
N ILE A 192 12.90 8.52 10.21
CA ILE A 192 12.91 8.49 8.76
C ILE A 192 14.11 7.64 8.34
N GLU A 193 13.89 6.74 7.40
CA GLU A 193 14.98 6.05 6.72
C GLU A 193 14.84 6.22 5.20
N ARG A 194 15.95 6.18 4.50
CA ARG A 194 16.01 6.29 3.04
C ARG A 194 16.77 5.10 2.46
N TYR A 195 16.13 4.35 1.59
CA TYR A 195 16.77 3.33 0.77
C TYR A 195 17.35 3.98 -0.48
N ASP A 196 18.63 3.75 -0.76
CA ASP A 196 19.29 4.08 -2.02
C ASP A 196 19.29 2.84 -2.92
N ILE A 197 18.67 2.93 -4.11
CA ILE A 197 18.55 1.77 -5.00
C ILE A 197 19.85 1.39 -5.69
N ILE A 198 20.81 2.33 -5.81
CA ILE A 198 22.09 2.10 -6.46
C ILE A 198 23.07 1.47 -5.47
N GLU A 199 23.10 2.00 -4.26
CA GLU A 199 23.95 1.49 -3.18
C GLU A 199 23.34 0.30 -2.43
N GLU A 200 22.07 0.01 -2.69
CA GLU A 200 21.27 -1.04 -2.06
C GLU A 200 21.32 -1.02 -0.52
N LYS A 201 21.25 0.18 0.07
CA LYS A 201 21.40 0.38 1.53
C LYS A 201 20.38 1.35 2.12
N TRP A 202 20.13 1.20 3.41
CA TRP A 202 19.27 2.07 4.20
C TRP A 202 20.07 3.04 5.06
N ASP A 203 19.87 4.33 4.86
CA ASP A 203 20.42 5.40 5.69
C ASP A 203 19.36 5.91 6.68
N ILE A 204 19.76 6.19 7.91
CA ILE A 204 18.91 6.88 8.91
C ILE A 204 19.00 8.39 8.66
N LEU A 205 17.86 9.06 8.58
CA LEU A 205 17.76 10.52 8.43
C LEU A 205 17.27 11.18 9.73
N GLU A 206 17.16 12.51 9.71
CA GLU A 206 16.57 13.27 10.82
C GLU A 206 15.10 12.87 11.07
N ASN A 207 14.70 12.92 12.33
CA ASN A 207 13.37 12.48 12.75
C ASN A 207 12.29 13.51 12.38
N ILE A 208 11.06 13.03 12.16
CA ILE A 208 9.88 13.91 12.14
C ILE A 208 9.59 14.49 13.54
N ASN A 209 8.97 15.67 13.58
CA ASN A 209 8.69 16.39 14.83
C ASN A 209 7.79 15.61 15.80
N ASN A 210 6.82 14.85 15.27
CA ASN A 210 5.84 14.11 16.06
C ASN A 210 5.77 12.65 15.61
N GLN A 211 5.84 11.73 16.56
CA GLN A 211 5.66 10.30 16.32
C GLN A 211 4.28 10.01 15.71
N ARG A 212 4.19 9.10 14.73
CA ARG A 212 2.92 8.74 14.08
C ARG A 212 2.94 7.35 13.45
N TYR A 213 1.76 6.75 13.35
CA TYR A 213 1.50 5.47 12.67
C TYR A 213 0.07 5.49 12.11
N MET A 214 -0.26 4.56 11.21
CA MET A 214 -1.51 4.51 10.44
C MET A 214 -1.79 5.77 9.61
N HIS A 215 -0.73 6.46 9.19
CA HIS A 215 -0.74 7.65 8.33
C HIS A 215 -0.28 7.29 6.92
N ASN A 216 -0.55 8.17 5.95
CA ASN A 216 0.03 8.12 4.61
C ASN A 216 0.87 9.36 4.37
N CYS A 217 1.89 9.20 3.54
CA CYS A 217 2.69 10.29 3.02
C CYS A 217 2.50 10.32 1.52
N ILE A 218 2.27 11.50 0.97
CA ILE A 218 2.25 11.71 -0.47
C ILE A 218 3.23 12.82 -0.83
N PHE A 219 3.87 12.71 -1.98
CA PHE A 219 4.72 13.77 -2.50
C PHE A 219 3.93 14.64 -3.47
N ILE A 220 3.82 15.94 -3.17
CA ILE A 220 3.12 16.92 -4.00
C ILE A 220 3.99 18.18 -4.12
N ASN A 221 4.21 18.65 -5.36
CA ASN A 221 4.85 19.93 -5.65
C ASN A 221 6.20 20.17 -4.93
N GLY A 222 7.06 19.15 -4.86
CA GLY A 222 8.36 19.31 -4.22
C GLY A 222 8.38 19.00 -2.72
N GLN A 223 7.23 18.67 -2.11
CA GLN A 223 7.11 18.49 -0.66
C GLN A 223 6.42 17.17 -0.29
N TYR A 224 6.87 16.57 0.81
CA TYR A 224 6.21 15.42 1.44
C TYR A 224 5.11 15.92 2.38
N LEU A 225 3.87 15.53 2.11
CA LEU A 225 2.71 15.83 2.94
C LEU A 225 2.38 14.60 3.79
N ILE A 226 2.43 14.74 5.12
CA ILE A 226 2.35 13.67 6.14
C ILE A 226 1.20 13.89 7.13
#